data_AF-A0A1H6XZC4-F1
#
_entry.id   AF-A0A1H6XZC4-F1
#
_cell.length_a   1.000
_cell.length_b   1.000
_cell.length_c   1.000
_cell.angle_alpha   90.00
_cell.angle_beta   90.00
_cell.angle_gamma   90.00
#
_symmetry.space_group_name_H-M   'P 1'
#
loop_
_entity.id
_entity.type
_entity.pdbx_description
1 polymer ?
#
loop_
_entity_poly.entity_id
_entity_poly.type
_entity_poly.pdbx_seq_one_letter_code
_entity_poly.pdbx_strand_id
1 'polypeptide(L)'
;MATTLKPVNAVVVGFGWAGAILAKELTEAGLQVVALERGPHQDTYPDGAYPNTLDELTYNSRGKLFQDLSKSTVTIRHGIDGTALPYRQLSAFLPGNGVGGAGLHWSGVHFRIMPEELRLRSHYEERYGKGFIPEGMTIQDYGVSYEELEPHFDFAEKVFGTSGTAYKVKGQVVGDGNPFAPDRSDNFPLAALKDVHSAHLFRKAAEEVGMHPYAMPAANASGPWTNPYGVQMGPCNFCGFCSGYACYMYSKASPNLNILPALKQSELFELRVNSNVLRVNLDSDGKRATGVTYVDAQGREIVQPADLVIVSAFQFHNVHLMLLSGIGTPYDPRTGEGVVGKNFAYQNMATIKAFFDRDVHTNPFIGTGGGGVAVDDFNADNFDHGPLGFVGGSPFWVNQAGSKPIRGLTLPPG
;
A
#
# COMPACT_ATOMS: atom_id res chain seq x y z
N MET A 1 -20.63 -18.27 26.77
CA MET A 1 -21.18 -18.50 25.42
C MET A 1 -21.01 -17.22 24.64
N ALA A 2 -20.63 -17.30 23.36
CA ALA A 2 -20.49 -16.11 22.52
C ALA A 2 -21.86 -15.47 22.24
N THR A 3 -21.91 -14.15 22.16
CA THR A 3 -23.13 -13.42 21.79
C THR A 3 -23.26 -13.39 20.28
N THR A 4 -24.36 -13.91 19.74
CA THR A 4 -24.62 -13.89 18.29
C THR A 4 -25.43 -12.66 17.92
N LEU A 5 -24.93 -11.87 16.97
CA LEU A 5 -25.60 -10.69 16.44
C LEU A 5 -26.52 -11.04 15.24
N LYS A 6 -27.28 -10.05 14.78
CA LYS A 6 -28.09 -10.21 13.56
C LYS A 6 -27.20 -10.43 12.33
N PRO A 7 -27.60 -11.28 11.37
CA PRO A 7 -26.89 -11.45 10.10
C PRO A 7 -26.81 -10.15 9.31
N VAL A 8 -25.74 -10.01 8.53
CA VAL A 8 -25.53 -8.92 7.56
C VAL A 8 -25.14 -9.49 6.20
N ASN A 9 -25.15 -8.69 5.14
CA ASN A 9 -24.76 -9.19 3.82
C ASN A 9 -23.25 -9.43 3.73
N ALA A 10 -22.43 -8.51 4.24
CA ALA A 10 -20.98 -8.66 4.23
C ALA A 10 -20.33 -8.23 5.55
N VAL A 11 -19.29 -8.98 5.95
CA VAL A 11 -18.37 -8.56 6.99
C VAL A 11 -16.96 -8.39 6.42
N VAL A 12 -16.36 -7.23 6.68
CA VAL A 12 -15.01 -6.86 6.23
C VAL A 12 -14.07 -6.88 7.42
N VAL A 13 -12.99 -7.67 7.34
CA VAL A 13 -12.00 -7.84 8.41
C VAL A 13 -10.77 -6.99 8.13
N GLY A 14 -10.60 -5.94 8.93
CA GLY A 14 -9.55 -4.92 8.78
C GLY A 14 -10.01 -3.75 7.92
N PHE A 15 -9.79 -2.52 8.40
CA PHE A 15 -10.26 -1.30 7.74
C PHE A 15 -9.11 -0.43 7.20
N GLY A 16 -8.25 -1.05 6.38
CA GLY A 16 -7.26 -0.36 5.54
C GLY A 16 -7.83 0.04 4.17
N TRP A 17 -6.96 0.29 3.19
CA TRP A 17 -7.38 0.61 1.81
C TRP A 17 -8.34 -0.42 1.21
N ALA A 18 -7.94 -1.70 1.19
CA ALA A 18 -8.78 -2.76 0.62
C ALA A 18 -10.15 -2.86 1.31
N GLY A 19 -10.17 -2.84 2.65
CA GLY A 19 -11.42 -2.94 3.40
C GLY A 19 -12.34 -1.73 3.21
N ALA A 20 -11.79 -0.52 3.16
CA ALA A 20 -12.57 0.69 2.95
C ALA A 20 -13.13 0.78 1.52
N ILE A 21 -12.33 0.44 0.50
CA ILE A 21 -12.77 0.40 -0.90
C ILE A 21 -13.89 -0.61 -1.06
N LEU A 22 -13.69 -1.85 -0.59
CA LEU A 22 -14.71 -2.90 -0.71
C LEU A 22 -15.98 -2.56 0.06
N ALA A 23 -15.87 -2.00 1.28
CA ALA A 23 -17.05 -1.55 2.01
C ALA A 23 -17.82 -0.46 1.25
N LYS A 24 -17.11 0.50 0.65
CA LYS A 24 -17.73 1.55 -0.16
C LYS A 24 -18.48 0.98 -1.36
N GLU A 25 -17.82 0.17 -2.17
CA GLU A 25 -18.43 -0.41 -3.37
C GLU A 25 -19.63 -1.33 -3.03
N LEU A 26 -19.52 -2.15 -1.98
CA LEU A 26 -20.62 -3.03 -1.56
C LEU A 26 -21.83 -2.25 -1.03
N THR A 27 -21.60 -1.16 -0.28
CA THR A 27 -22.72 -0.32 0.21
C THR A 27 -23.40 0.46 -0.91
N GLU A 28 -22.66 0.91 -1.93
CA GLU A 28 -23.23 1.50 -3.15
C GLU A 28 -24.05 0.48 -3.94
N ALA A 29 -23.67 -0.80 -3.89
CA ALA A 29 -24.46 -1.90 -4.43
C ALA A 29 -25.69 -2.28 -3.56
N GLY A 30 -25.96 -1.55 -2.48
CA GLY A 30 -27.15 -1.75 -1.63
C GLY A 30 -27.01 -2.84 -0.56
N LEU A 31 -25.78 -3.28 -0.26
CA LEU A 31 -25.53 -4.32 0.73
C LEU A 31 -25.27 -3.73 2.13
N GLN A 32 -25.78 -4.39 3.17
CA GLN A 32 -25.43 -4.09 4.55
C GLN A 32 -24.05 -4.64 4.89
N VAL A 33 -23.13 -3.74 5.27
CA VAL A 33 -21.71 -4.04 5.52
C VAL A 33 -21.31 -3.68 6.94
N VAL A 34 -20.70 -4.64 7.63
CA VAL A 34 -20.02 -4.41 8.91
C VAL A 34 -18.50 -4.53 8.70
N ALA A 35 -17.76 -3.46 8.95
CA ALA A 35 -16.30 -3.49 9.01
C ALA A 35 -15.83 -3.67 10.46
N LEU A 36 -14.90 -4.61 10.68
CA LEU A 36 -14.29 -4.89 11.98
C LEU A 36 -12.81 -4.50 11.93
N GLU A 37 -12.41 -3.52 12.75
CA GLU A 37 -11.02 -3.08 12.88
C GLU A 37 -10.49 -3.44 14.27
N ARG A 38 -9.34 -4.12 14.33
CA ARG A 38 -8.75 -4.56 15.60
C ARG A 38 -8.24 -3.40 16.44
N GLY A 39 -7.79 -2.32 15.80
CA GLY A 39 -7.24 -1.15 16.45
C GLY A 39 -8.30 -0.09 16.76
N PRO A 40 -7.88 1.05 17.33
CA PRO A 40 -8.77 2.12 17.71
C PRO A 40 -9.31 2.89 16.50
N HIS A 41 -10.35 3.68 16.74
CA HIS A 41 -10.69 4.77 15.84
C HIS A 41 -9.57 5.80 15.83
N GLN A 42 -9.26 6.33 14.65
CA GLN A 42 -8.30 7.40 14.45
C GLN A 42 -8.59 8.10 13.12
N ASP A 43 -8.29 9.39 13.04
CA ASP A 43 -8.51 10.20 11.84
C ASP A 43 -7.49 11.35 11.73
N THR A 44 -7.49 12.08 10.61
CA THR A 44 -6.70 13.31 10.45
C THR A 44 -7.06 14.33 11.51
N TYR A 45 -8.34 14.45 11.88
CA TYR A 45 -8.79 15.24 13.03
C TYR A 45 -9.76 14.40 13.87
N PRO A 46 -9.59 14.36 15.21
CA PRO A 46 -8.65 15.14 16.01
C PRO A 46 -7.24 14.54 16.16
N ASP A 47 -7.03 13.25 15.82
CA ASP A 47 -5.81 12.53 16.21
C ASP A 47 -4.55 13.00 15.47
N GLY A 48 -4.70 13.30 14.18
CA GLY A 48 -3.66 13.83 13.29
C GLY A 48 -3.54 15.36 13.29
N ALA A 49 -4.12 16.06 14.26
CA ALA A 49 -4.10 17.52 14.28
C ALA A 49 -2.68 18.10 14.49
N TYR A 50 -2.41 19.22 13.82
CA TYR A 50 -1.21 20.02 14.06
C TYR A 50 -1.28 20.71 15.44
N PRO A 51 -0.17 20.85 16.17
CA PRO A 51 1.18 20.38 15.84
C PRO A 51 1.45 18.93 16.27
N ASN A 52 0.56 18.30 17.02
CA ASN A 52 0.79 17.01 17.68
C ASN A 52 1.20 15.89 16.72
N THR A 53 0.63 15.85 15.51
CA THR A 53 0.99 14.81 14.54
C THR A 53 2.45 14.89 14.10
N LEU A 54 3.11 16.05 14.23
CA LEU A 54 4.51 16.23 13.80
C LEU A 54 5.53 15.76 14.84
N ASP A 55 5.09 15.28 16.01
CA ASP A 55 5.99 14.71 17.01
C ASP A 55 6.60 13.40 16.49
N GLU A 56 7.84 13.50 15.99
CA GLU A 56 8.62 12.37 15.49
C GLU A 56 8.84 11.28 16.55
N LEU A 57 9.02 11.66 17.82
CA LEU A 57 9.24 10.68 18.88
C LEU A 57 8.00 9.79 19.03
N THR A 58 6.82 10.40 19.06
CA THR A 58 5.55 9.68 19.20
C THR A 58 5.21 8.85 17.95
N TYR A 59 5.24 9.46 16.77
CA TYR A 59 4.71 8.83 15.57
C TYR A 59 5.70 7.85 14.93
N ASN A 60 6.93 8.27 14.66
CA ASN A 60 7.90 7.46 13.92
C ASN A 60 8.82 6.63 14.82
N SER A 61 9.25 7.17 15.97
CA SER A 61 10.18 6.47 16.86
C SER A 61 9.49 5.46 17.78
N ARG A 62 8.35 5.81 18.36
CA ARG A 62 7.54 4.92 19.22
C ARG A 62 6.41 4.22 18.49
N GLY A 63 6.16 4.62 17.25
CA GLY A 63 5.31 3.88 16.34
C GLY A 63 3.81 4.01 16.60
N LYS A 64 3.28 5.21 16.94
CA LYS A 64 1.86 5.41 17.30
C LYS A 64 0.85 4.83 16.31
N LEU A 65 1.12 4.93 15.00
CA LEU A 65 0.21 4.46 13.94
C LEU A 65 0.51 3.02 13.45
N PHE A 66 1.51 2.38 14.03
CA PHE A 66 1.99 1.07 13.62
C PHE A 66 1.54 0.00 14.61
N GLN A 67 1.67 -1.27 14.21
CA GLN A 67 1.40 -2.41 15.07
C GLN A 67 2.33 -2.41 16.28
N ASP A 68 1.74 -2.51 17.47
CA ASP A 68 2.46 -2.67 18.73
C ASP A 68 2.99 -4.11 18.87
N LEU A 69 4.29 -4.27 18.66
CA LEU A 69 4.99 -5.55 18.73
C LEU A 69 5.04 -6.18 20.14
N SER A 70 4.70 -5.43 21.19
CA SER A 70 4.53 -6.00 22.54
C SER A 70 3.22 -6.80 22.67
N LYS A 71 2.22 -6.46 21.87
CA LYS A 71 0.88 -7.08 21.87
C LYS A 71 0.71 -8.13 20.78
N SER A 72 1.20 -7.86 19.58
CA SER A 72 1.13 -8.76 18.43
C SER A 72 2.40 -8.64 17.62
N THR A 73 3.08 -9.75 17.36
CA THR A 73 4.33 -9.78 16.61
C THR A 73 4.31 -10.88 15.55
N VAL A 74 5.21 -10.77 14.59
CA VAL A 74 5.56 -11.87 13.68
C VAL A 74 6.81 -12.58 14.20
N THR A 75 6.96 -13.84 13.83
CA THR A 75 8.18 -14.60 14.12
C THR A 75 8.96 -14.87 12.84
N ILE A 76 10.27 -14.94 12.94
CA ILE A 76 11.17 -15.21 11.82
C ILE A 76 12.08 -16.37 12.20
N ARG A 77 12.32 -17.28 11.25
CA ARG A 77 13.37 -18.30 11.32
C ARG A 77 14.26 -18.17 10.08
N HIS A 78 15.55 -18.43 10.24
CA HIS A 78 16.53 -18.35 9.16
C HIS A 78 16.70 -19.67 8.38
N GLY A 79 16.09 -20.76 8.85
CA GLY A 79 16.09 -22.06 8.18
C GLY A 79 14.83 -22.85 8.53
N ILE A 80 14.53 -23.89 7.75
CA ILE A 80 13.32 -24.71 7.89
C ILE A 80 13.23 -25.34 9.29
N ASP A 81 14.36 -25.81 9.83
CA ASP A 81 14.45 -26.43 11.16
C ASP A 81 14.80 -25.42 12.27
N GLY A 82 14.91 -24.14 11.94
CA GLY A 82 15.25 -23.09 12.89
C GLY A 82 14.08 -22.72 13.81
N THR A 83 14.38 -22.43 15.07
CA THR A 83 13.41 -21.82 15.99
C THR A 83 12.95 -20.47 15.45
N ALA A 84 11.64 -20.29 15.32
CA ALA A 84 11.08 -19.00 14.95
C ALA A 84 11.11 -18.06 16.15
N LEU A 85 11.82 -16.93 16.02
CA LEU A 85 12.01 -15.96 17.08
C LEU A 85 11.15 -14.71 16.84
N PRO A 86 10.62 -14.08 17.90
CA PRO A 86 9.76 -12.91 17.77
C PRO A 86 10.53 -11.70 17.27
N TYR A 87 9.96 -10.99 16.31
CA TYR A 87 10.45 -9.69 15.89
C TYR A 87 10.11 -8.64 16.96
N ARG A 88 11.07 -7.80 17.34
CA ARG A 88 10.86 -6.76 18.38
C ARG A 88 11.11 -5.34 17.91
N GLN A 89 11.62 -5.18 16.70
CA GLN A 89 11.86 -3.88 16.08
C GLN A 89 11.45 -3.95 14.61
N LEU A 90 10.45 -3.17 14.21
CA LEU A 90 10.06 -3.06 12.81
C LEU A 90 11.14 -2.25 12.06
N SER A 91 11.50 -2.70 10.85
CA SER A 91 12.43 -1.99 9.99
C SER A 91 12.07 -2.16 8.53
N ALA A 92 11.98 -3.40 8.05
CA ALA A 92 11.58 -3.70 6.68
C ALA A 92 10.12 -3.30 6.45
N PHE A 93 9.16 -4.05 6.98
CA PHE A 93 7.73 -3.75 6.85
C PHE A 93 7.20 -3.02 8.08
N LEU A 94 6.28 -2.08 7.85
CA LEU A 94 5.67 -1.24 8.88
C LEU A 94 4.14 -1.42 8.83
N PRO A 95 3.58 -2.44 9.50
CA PRO A 95 2.16 -2.72 9.46
C PRO A 95 1.40 -1.67 10.27
N GLY A 96 0.34 -1.12 9.69
CA GLY A 96 -0.52 -0.16 10.38
C GLY A 96 -1.40 -0.81 11.44
N ASN A 97 -1.94 0.02 12.33
CA ASN A 97 -2.92 -0.37 13.33
C ASN A 97 -4.02 0.69 13.45
N GLY A 98 -5.27 0.27 13.62
CA GLY A 98 -6.43 1.17 13.72
C GLY A 98 -7.01 1.55 12.37
N VAL A 99 -8.10 2.33 12.42
CA VAL A 99 -8.85 2.76 11.23
C VAL A 99 -7.94 3.45 10.22
N GLY A 100 -7.97 2.99 8.97
CA GLY A 100 -7.08 3.43 7.89
C GLY A 100 -5.88 2.51 7.65
N GLY A 101 -5.48 1.72 8.65
CA GLY A 101 -4.33 0.83 8.58
C GLY A 101 -3.08 1.54 8.05
N ALA A 102 -2.33 0.85 7.18
CA ALA A 102 -1.14 1.44 6.55
C ALA A 102 -1.45 2.62 5.63
N GLY A 103 -2.69 2.72 5.12
CA GLY A 103 -3.15 3.82 4.29
C GLY A 103 -3.21 5.16 5.02
N LEU A 104 -3.22 5.19 6.35
CA LEU A 104 -3.11 6.45 7.09
C LEU A 104 -1.67 6.98 7.13
N HIS A 105 -0.67 6.10 7.21
CA HIS A 105 0.73 6.47 7.48
C HIS A 105 1.70 6.21 6.31
N TRP A 106 1.25 5.68 5.17
CA TRP A 106 2.06 5.50 3.96
C TRP A 106 2.57 6.85 3.38
N SER A 107 3.42 6.80 2.35
CA SER A 107 4.02 8.00 1.76
C SER A 107 3.15 8.66 0.70
N GLY A 108 2.29 7.89 0.02
CA GLY A 108 1.50 8.36 -1.13
C GLY A 108 2.16 8.13 -2.49
N VAL A 109 3.19 7.28 -2.60
CA VAL A 109 3.73 6.86 -3.91
C VAL A 109 2.69 5.98 -4.62
N HIS A 110 2.32 6.29 -5.86
CA HIS A 110 1.16 5.68 -6.53
C HIS A 110 1.45 5.27 -7.98
N PHE A 111 2.31 4.27 -8.17
CA PHE A 111 2.57 3.68 -9.49
C PHE A 111 1.47 2.70 -9.91
N ARG A 112 1.22 2.59 -11.23
CA ARG A 112 0.46 1.49 -11.82
C ARG A 112 1.40 0.31 -12.10
N ILE A 113 0.83 -0.89 -12.15
CA ILE A 113 1.53 -2.11 -12.59
C ILE A 113 1.77 -2.06 -14.10
N MET A 114 2.86 -2.67 -14.57
CA MET A 114 3.14 -2.81 -16.01
C MET A 114 2.34 -4.00 -16.60
N PRO A 115 1.89 -3.94 -17.87
CA PRO A 115 1.11 -5.03 -18.47
C PRO A 115 1.81 -6.39 -18.45
N GLU A 116 3.12 -6.41 -18.66
CA GLU A 116 3.96 -7.60 -18.68
C GLU A 116 4.04 -8.25 -17.30
N GLU A 117 3.94 -7.46 -16.22
CA GLU A 117 3.97 -7.94 -14.85
C GLU A 117 2.69 -8.70 -14.45
N LEU A 118 1.57 -8.44 -15.12
CA LEU A 118 0.33 -9.22 -14.95
C LEU A 118 0.41 -10.60 -15.61
N ARG A 119 1.39 -10.80 -16.49
CA ARG A 119 1.59 -11.99 -17.31
C ARG A 119 3.01 -12.55 -17.18
N LEU A 120 3.64 -12.38 -16.01
CA LEU A 120 5.07 -12.65 -15.81
C LEU A 120 5.53 -14.01 -16.32
N ARG A 121 4.77 -15.07 -16.09
CA ARG A 121 5.21 -16.39 -16.52
C ARG A 121 5.14 -16.50 -18.04
N SER A 122 3.96 -16.26 -18.60
CA SER A 122 3.76 -16.41 -20.05
C SER A 122 4.66 -15.46 -20.83
N HIS A 123 4.80 -14.21 -20.39
CA HIS A 123 5.63 -13.18 -21.01
C HIS A 123 7.10 -13.60 -21.17
N TYR A 124 7.71 -14.10 -20.09
CA TYR A 124 9.11 -14.54 -20.14
C TYR A 124 9.29 -15.86 -20.88
N GLU A 125 8.33 -16.79 -20.81
CA GLU A 125 8.35 -18.02 -21.63
C GLU A 125 8.25 -17.70 -23.13
N GLU A 126 7.43 -16.72 -23.52
CA GLU A 126 7.28 -16.25 -24.90
C GLU A 126 8.56 -15.56 -25.41
N ARG A 127 9.17 -14.70 -24.59
CA ARG A 127 10.34 -13.89 -24.99
C ARG A 127 11.66 -14.67 -24.99
N TYR A 128 11.88 -15.55 -24.02
CA TYR A 128 13.17 -16.22 -23.80
C TYR A 128 13.09 -17.76 -23.80
N GLY A 129 11.89 -18.33 -23.93
CA GLY A 129 11.66 -19.76 -23.86
C GLY A 129 11.48 -20.28 -22.43
N LYS A 130 10.85 -21.45 -22.31
CA LYS A 130 10.50 -22.08 -21.02
C LYS A 130 11.68 -22.34 -20.09
N GLY A 131 12.89 -22.47 -20.65
CA GLY A 131 14.11 -22.71 -19.88
C GLY A 131 14.66 -21.46 -19.17
N PHE A 132 14.14 -20.26 -19.46
CA PHE A 132 14.59 -19.02 -18.82
C PHE A 132 14.12 -18.92 -17.36
N ILE A 133 12.92 -19.42 -17.07
CA ILE A 133 12.37 -19.49 -15.72
C ILE A 133 12.84 -20.81 -15.08
N PRO A 134 13.66 -20.78 -14.01
CA PRO A 134 14.14 -22.00 -13.38
C PRO A 134 13.00 -22.70 -12.62
N GLU A 135 13.09 -24.03 -12.48
CA GLU A 135 12.05 -24.89 -11.87
C GLU A 135 11.61 -24.44 -10.46
N GLY A 136 12.50 -23.80 -9.69
CA GLY A 136 12.20 -23.29 -8.34
C GLY A 136 11.53 -21.92 -8.30
N MET A 137 11.39 -21.22 -9.43
CA MET A 137 10.77 -19.90 -9.48
C MET A 137 9.25 -20.02 -9.68
N THR A 138 8.49 -19.66 -8.66
CA THR A 138 7.04 -19.88 -8.58
C THR A 138 6.19 -18.75 -9.18
N ILE A 139 6.76 -17.93 -10.08
CA ILE A 139 6.03 -16.84 -10.75
C ILE A 139 4.89 -17.40 -11.62
N GLN A 140 3.81 -16.63 -11.70
CA GLN A 140 2.57 -16.99 -12.40
C GLN A 140 1.95 -15.73 -13.01
N ASP A 141 0.96 -15.95 -13.88
CA ASP A 141 0.13 -14.89 -14.41
C ASP A 141 -1.00 -14.56 -13.42
N TYR A 142 -1.41 -13.30 -13.35
CA TYR A 142 -2.45 -12.83 -12.41
C TYR A 142 -3.87 -13.23 -12.84
N GLY A 143 -4.07 -13.66 -14.08
CA GLY A 143 -5.38 -14.04 -14.62
C GLY A 143 -6.29 -12.85 -14.97
N VAL A 144 -5.74 -11.62 -14.97
CA VAL A 144 -6.38 -10.38 -15.43
C VAL A 144 -5.41 -9.61 -16.30
N SER A 145 -5.93 -8.88 -17.27
CA SER A 145 -5.15 -8.01 -18.16
C SER A 145 -5.05 -6.59 -17.62
N TYR A 146 -4.08 -5.82 -18.14
CA TYR A 146 -3.97 -4.40 -17.81
C TYR A 146 -5.22 -3.65 -18.28
N GLU A 147 -5.76 -4.00 -19.45
CA GLU A 147 -6.95 -3.38 -20.04
C GLU A 147 -8.20 -3.59 -19.17
N GLU A 148 -8.34 -4.75 -18.52
CA GLU A 148 -9.41 -5.00 -17.55
C GLU A 148 -9.25 -4.16 -16.28
N LEU A 149 -8.01 -3.93 -15.84
CA LEU A 149 -7.72 -3.16 -14.62
C LEU A 149 -7.63 -1.64 -14.85
N GLU A 150 -7.36 -1.19 -16.07
CA GLU A 150 -7.09 0.21 -16.40
C GLU A 150 -8.19 1.17 -15.92
N PRO A 151 -9.50 0.89 -16.15
CA PRO A 151 -10.57 1.75 -15.67
C PRO A 151 -10.60 1.85 -14.14
N HIS A 152 -10.18 0.79 -13.44
CA HIS A 152 -10.10 0.77 -11.98
C HIS A 152 -8.88 1.54 -11.47
N PHE A 153 -7.75 1.52 -12.19
CA PHE A 153 -6.60 2.37 -11.87
C PHE A 153 -6.93 3.85 -12.05
N ASP A 154 -7.56 4.23 -13.15
CA ASP A 154 -8.01 5.60 -13.39
C ASP A 154 -8.97 6.09 -12.30
N PHE A 155 -9.97 5.27 -11.98
CA PHE A 155 -10.92 5.59 -10.92
C PHE A 155 -10.23 5.72 -9.55
N ALA A 156 -9.34 4.80 -9.20
CA ALA A 156 -8.59 4.86 -7.94
C ALA A 156 -7.72 6.12 -7.86
N GLU A 157 -7.04 6.50 -8.95
CA GLU A 157 -6.24 7.73 -8.99
C GLU A 157 -7.10 8.98 -8.78
N LYS A 158 -8.30 9.04 -9.37
CA LYS A 158 -9.30 10.09 -9.17
C LYS A 158 -9.82 10.11 -7.73
N VAL A 159 -10.10 8.95 -7.13
CA VAL A 159 -10.50 8.84 -5.71
C VAL A 159 -9.39 9.38 -4.80
N PHE A 160 -8.13 9.09 -5.13
CA PHE A 160 -6.96 9.45 -4.31
C PHE A 160 -6.43 10.86 -4.59
N GLY A 161 -6.94 11.57 -5.60
CA GLY A 161 -6.40 12.87 -6.00
C GLY A 161 -4.92 12.77 -6.42
N THR A 162 -4.62 11.79 -7.27
CA THR A 162 -3.25 11.50 -7.67
C THR A 162 -2.67 12.59 -8.58
N SER A 163 -1.54 13.15 -8.19
CA SER A 163 -0.74 14.08 -8.96
C SER A 163 0.24 13.33 -9.86
N GLY A 164 0.32 13.70 -11.13
CA GLY A 164 1.28 13.13 -12.06
C GLY A 164 1.23 13.80 -13.44
N THR A 165 2.08 13.31 -14.34
CA THR A 165 2.03 13.65 -15.77
C THR A 165 1.91 12.36 -16.57
N ALA A 166 0.90 12.26 -17.42
CA ALA A 166 0.73 11.12 -18.31
C ALA A 166 1.68 11.26 -19.51
N TYR A 167 2.25 10.15 -19.98
CA TYR A 167 2.97 10.13 -21.25
C TYR A 167 2.00 9.90 -22.41
N LYS A 168 1.20 8.82 -22.36
CA LYS A 168 0.16 8.51 -23.34
C LYS A 168 -1.24 8.48 -22.73
N VAL A 169 -2.21 9.02 -23.46
CA VAL A 169 -3.64 8.88 -23.20
C VAL A 169 -4.33 8.51 -24.51
N LYS A 170 -5.03 7.38 -24.55
CA LYS A 170 -5.70 6.82 -25.73
C LYS A 170 -4.79 6.78 -26.97
N GLY A 171 -3.55 6.35 -26.75
CA GLY A 171 -2.51 6.19 -27.77
C GLY A 171 -1.85 7.49 -28.23
N GLN A 172 -2.25 8.65 -27.70
CA GLN A 172 -1.65 9.94 -28.05
C GLN A 172 -0.66 10.38 -26.97
N VAL A 173 0.51 10.87 -27.40
CA VAL A 173 1.47 11.48 -26.47
C VAL A 173 0.92 12.82 -25.99
N VAL A 174 0.74 12.97 -24.68
CA VAL A 174 0.10 14.16 -24.06
C VAL A 174 1.02 14.93 -23.10
N GLY A 175 2.19 14.39 -22.77
CA GLY A 175 3.11 15.02 -21.82
C GLY A 175 4.46 14.31 -21.75
N ASP A 176 5.29 14.78 -20.82
CA ASP A 176 6.64 14.28 -20.50
C ASP A 176 6.64 13.31 -19.30
N GLY A 177 5.54 12.56 -19.14
CA GLY A 177 5.45 11.47 -18.17
C GLY A 177 6.38 10.30 -18.49
N ASN A 178 6.26 9.21 -17.73
CA ASN A 178 7.04 8.00 -17.96
C ASN A 178 6.81 7.44 -19.39
N PRO A 179 7.81 7.43 -20.28
CA PRO A 179 7.64 6.96 -21.65
C PRO A 179 7.37 5.45 -21.75
N PHE A 180 7.75 4.70 -20.71
CA PHE A 180 7.52 3.26 -20.61
C PHE A 180 6.13 2.93 -20.06
N ALA A 181 5.42 3.88 -19.45
CA ALA A 181 4.13 3.60 -18.84
C ALA A 181 3.10 3.12 -19.89
N PRO A 182 2.23 2.18 -19.49
CA PRO A 182 1.13 1.75 -20.34
C PRO A 182 0.18 2.91 -20.68
N ASP A 183 -0.56 2.74 -21.76
CA ASP A 183 -1.56 3.72 -22.18
C ASP A 183 -2.66 3.88 -21.12
N ARG A 184 -3.24 5.07 -21.07
CA ARG A 184 -4.25 5.45 -20.06
C ARG A 184 -5.53 5.88 -20.76
N SER A 185 -6.66 5.65 -20.12
CA SER A 185 -7.95 6.13 -20.62
C SER A 185 -8.14 7.63 -20.37
N ASP A 186 -7.46 8.20 -19.38
CA ASP A 186 -7.54 9.62 -19.01
C ASP A 186 -6.23 10.14 -18.37
N ASN A 187 -6.12 11.46 -18.27
CA ASN A 187 -5.05 12.13 -17.55
C ASN A 187 -5.15 11.91 -16.03
N PHE A 188 -4.05 12.13 -15.32
CA PHE A 188 -4.08 12.26 -13.87
C PHE A 188 -5.04 13.37 -13.43
N PRO A 189 -5.76 13.21 -12.30
CA PRO A 189 -6.71 14.23 -11.82
C PRO A 189 -6.03 15.55 -11.42
N LEU A 190 -4.75 15.51 -11.08
CA LEU A 190 -3.94 16.68 -10.73
C LEU A 190 -2.60 16.65 -11.46
N ALA A 191 -2.04 17.83 -11.74
CA ALA A 191 -0.70 17.97 -12.27
C ALA A 191 0.34 17.37 -11.31
N ALA A 192 1.50 16.99 -11.84
CA ALA A 192 2.63 16.50 -11.04
C ALA A 192 3.01 17.49 -9.91
N LEU A 193 3.51 16.93 -8.80
CA LEU A 193 4.11 17.75 -7.75
C LEU A 193 5.38 18.42 -8.28
N LYS A 194 5.67 19.61 -7.76
CA LYS A 194 6.92 20.31 -8.07
C LYS A 194 8.12 19.51 -7.56
N ASP A 195 9.17 19.47 -8.37
CA ASP A 195 10.45 18.88 -7.96
C ASP A 195 11.08 19.70 -6.83
N VAL A 196 11.49 19.01 -5.76
CA VAL A 196 12.40 19.58 -4.77
C VAL A 196 13.82 19.63 -5.35
N HIS A 197 14.72 20.38 -4.71
CA HIS A 197 16.08 20.60 -5.22
C HIS A 197 16.84 19.29 -5.55
N SER A 198 16.80 18.29 -4.65
CA SER A 198 17.47 16.99 -4.86
C SER A 198 16.91 16.22 -6.06
N ALA A 199 15.58 16.25 -6.25
CA ALA A 199 14.91 15.61 -7.37
C ALA A 199 15.23 16.32 -8.70
N HIS A 200 15.33 17.66 -8.69
CA HIS A 200 15.76 18.43 -9.85
C HIS A 200 17.20 18.12 -10.28
N LEU A 201 18.14 18.01 -9.33
CA LEU A 201 19.52 17.59 -9.61
C LEU A 201 19.57 16.18 -10.19
N PHE A 202 18.79 15.26 -9.63
CA PHE A 202 18.70 13.88 -10.12
C PHE A 202 18.13 13.81 -11.54
N ARG A 203 17.04 14.55 -11.83
CA ARG A 203 16.48 14.67 -13.17
C ARG A 203 17.54 15.09 -14.19
N LYS A 204 18.23 16.18 -13.89
CA LYS A 204 19.29 16.71 -14.75
C LYS A 204 20.40 15.67 -15.00
N ALA A 205 20.88 15.02 -13.94
CA ALA A 205 21.93 14.01 -14.05
C ALA A 205 21.48 12.79 -14.88
N ALA A 206 20.23 12.34 -14.70
CA ALA A 206 19.65 11.24 -15.47
C ALA A 206 19.54 11.60 -16.97
N GLU A 207 19.06 12.81 -17.29
CA GLU A 207 19.02 13.33 -18.67
C GLU A 207 20.41 13.41 -19.30
N GLU A 208 21.42 13.90 -18.58
CA GLU A 208 22.80 14.02 -19.06
C GLU A 208 23.45 12.68 -19.42
N VAL A 209 23.01 11.58 -18.80
CA VAL A 209 23.48 10.22 -19.14
C VAL A 209 22.52 9.47 -20.08
N GLY A 210 21.52 10.16 -20.63
CA GLY A 210 20.61 9.63 -21.65
C GLY A 210 19.47 8.75 -21.12
N MET A 211 19.12 8.86 -19.85
CA MET A 211 17.97 8.18 -19.24
C MET A 211 16.68 8.99 -19.37
N HIS A 212 15.54 8.40 -19.01
CA HIS A 212 14.22 9.00 -19.17
C HIS A 212 13.54 9.33 -17.83
N PRO A 213 13.99 10.36 -17.09
CA PRO A 213 13.40 10.71 -15.81
C PRO A 213 12.01 11.32 -15.94
N TYR A 214 11.11 10.97 -15.04
CA TYR A 214 9.75 11.49 -14.97
C TYR A 214 9.34 11.81 -13.53
N ALA A 215 8.36 12.70 -13.37
CA ALA A 215 7.83 13.01 -12.05
C ALA A 215 7.06 11.81 -11.48
N MET A 216 7.40 11.39 -10.26
CA MET A 216 6.72 10.26 -9.62
C MET A 216 5.23 10.53 -9.44
N PRO A 217 4.34 9.59 -9.81
CA PRO A 217 2.92 9.70 -9.51
C PRO A 217 2.69 9.60 -8.01
N ALA A 218 1.92 10.55 -7.48
CA ALA A 218 1.78 10.76 -6.05
C ALA A 218 0.32 10.97 -5.65
N ALA A 219 -0.20 10.15 -4.74
CA ALA A 219 -1.45 10.37 -4.01
C ALA A 219 -1.30 11.48 -2.94
N ASN A 220 -0.57 12.55 -3.29
CA ASN A 220 -0.42 13.78 -2.55
C ASN A 220 -0.88 14.91 -3.48
N ALA A 221 -2.03 15.50 -3.18
CA ALA A 221 -2.70 16.45 -4.07
C ALA A 221 -1.86 17.73 -4.27
N SER A 222 -1.42 18.00 -5.50
CA SER A 222 -0.69 19.22 -5.87
C SER A 222 -1.55 20.48 -5.92
N GLY A 223 -2.88 20.31 -5.95
CA GLY A 223 -3.89 21.36 -5.96
C GLY A 223 -5.15 20.94 -5.19
N PRO A 224 -6.15 21.83 -5.05
CA PRO A 224 -7.45 21.44 -4.51
C PRO A 224 -8.11 20.41 -5.43
N TRP A 225 -8.74 19.39 -4.85
CA TRP A 225 -9.42 18.34 -5.59
C TRP A 225 -10.64 17.84 -4.84
N THR A 226 -11.75 17.62 -5.54
CA THR A 226 -12.91 16.90 -4.99
C THR A 226 -13.01 15.59 -5.73
N ASN A 227 -12.93 14.49 -4.99
CA ASN A 227 -12.92 13.17 -5.59
C ASN A 227 -14.32 12.72 -6.06
N PRO A 228 -14.43 11.60 -6.81
CA PRO A 228 -15.73 11.11 -7.29
C PRO A 228 -16.77 10.80 -6.21
N TYR A 229 -16.37 10.62 -4.95
CA TYR A 229 -17.29 10.44 -3.82
C TYR A 229 -17.67 11.76 -3.12
N GLY A 230 -17.31 12.92 -3.70
CA GLY A 230 -17.62 14.25 -3.16
C GLY A 230 -16.72 14.68 -1.99
N VAL A 231 -15.62 13.97 -1.74
CA VAL A 231 -14.68 14.30 -0.65
C VAL A 231 -13.61 15.27 -1.15
N GLN A 232 -13.41 16.37 -0.43
CA GLN A 232 -12.41 17.38 -0.74
C GLN A 232 -11.02 17.05 -0.17
N MET A 233 -9.98 17.32 -0.96
CA MET A 233 -8.57 17.27 -0.60
C MET A 233 -7.95 18.67 -0.68
N GLY A 234 -7.03 18.96 0.25
CA GLY A 234 -6.28 20.22 0.30
C GLY A 234 -4.94 20.13 -0.46
N PRO A 235 -4.42 21.25 -0.99
CA PRO A 235 -3.14 21.26 -1.69
C PRO A 235 -1.95 20.98 -0.76
N CYS A 236 -1.01 20.16 -1.22
CA CYS A 236 0.21 19.83 -0.51
C CYS A 236 1.13 21.06 -0.36
N ASN A 237 1.60 21.30 0.86
CA ASN A 237 2.52 22.39 1.19
C ASN A 237 3.97 21.94 1.41
N PHE A 238 4.30 20.68 1.08
CA PHE A 238 5.63 20.10 1.25
C PHE A 238 6.16 20.17 2.70
N CYS A 239 5.32 19.96 3.71
CA CYS A 239 5.72 20.03 5.12
C CYS A 239 6.74 18.96 5.54
N GLY A 240 6.91 17.89 4.76
CA GLY A 240 7.80 16.77 5.06
C GLY A 240 7.21 15.68 5.96
N PHE A 241 5.99 15.80 6.51
CA PHE A 241 5.46 14.80 7.45
C PHE A 241 4.43 13.87 6.80
N CYS A 242 4.88 13.03 5.86
CA CYS A 242 4.04 12.05 5.17
C CYS A 242 4.24 10.62 5.70
N SER A 243 5.46 10.09 5.56
CA SER A 243 5.79 8.71 5.92
C SER A 243 5.82 8.51 7.44
N GLY A 244 4.92 7.68 7.94
CA GLY A 244 4.73 7.44 9.37
C GLY A 244 3.79 8.44 10.06
N TYR A 245 3.10 9.30 9.31
CA TYR A 245 2.26 10.37 9.83
C TYR A 245 0.88 10.41 9.19
N ALA A 246 -0.10 10.89 9.96
CA ALA A 246 -1.37 11.34 9.42
C ALA A 246 -1.15 12.71 8.76
N CYS A 247 -1.72 12.93 7.57
CA CYS A 247 -1.52 14.18 6.86
C CYS A 247 -2.49 15.25 7.37
N TYR A 248 -2.01 16.10 8.28
CA TYR A 248 -2.80 17.19 8.86
C TYR A 248 -3.31 18.23 7.84
N MET A 249 -2.76 18.24 6.63
CA MET A 249 -3.16 19.14 5.54
C MET A 249 -4.31 18.59 4.69
N TYR A 250 -4.77 17.36 4.95
CA TYR A 250 -5.74 16.66 4.09
C TYR A 250 -5.29 16.57 2.61
N SER A 251 -3.97 16.48 2.38
CA SER A 251 -3.39 16.45 1.03
C SER A 251 -2.94 15.07 0.60
N LYS A 252 -2.58 14.19 1.54
CA LYS A 252 -2.18 12.81 1.24
C LYS A 252 -3.39 11.91 1.37
N ALA A 253 -3.63 11.09 0.33
CA ALA A 253 -4.77 10.19 0.35
C ALA A 253 -4.67 9.19 1.49
N SER A 254 -5.81 8.87 2.09
CA SER A 254 -5.96 7.80 3.09
C SER A 254 -7.39 7.27 3.05
N PRO A 255 -7.67 6.06 3.56
CA PRO A 255 -9.06 5.61 3.69
C PRO A 255 -9.89 6.59 4.53
N ASN A 256 -9.29 7.15 5.58
CA ASN A 256 -9.89 8.11 6.52
C ASN A 256 -10.33 9.40 5.82
N LEU A 257 -9.52 9.88 4.87
CA LEU A 257 -9.84 11.08 4.10
C LEU A 257 -10.75 10.75 2.91
N ASN A 258 -10.32 9.87 2.02
CA ASN A 258 -10.87 9.78 0.66
C ASN A 258 -12.15 8.95 0.56
N ILE A 259 -12.42 8.08 1.53
CA ILE A 259 -13.52 7.10 1.44
C ILE A 259 -14.44 7.21 2.66
N LEU A 260 -13.87 7.15 3.86
CA LEU A 260 -14.63 7.07 5.11
C LEU A 260 -15.66 8.20 5.30
N PRO A 261 -15.43 9.46 4.91
CA PRO A 261 -16.40 10.54 5.09
C PRO A 261 -17.65 10.37 4.22
N ALA A 262 -17.51 9.81 3.01
CA ALA A 262 -18.63 9.48 2.15
C ALA A 262 -19.31 8.16 2.60
N LEU A 263 -18.52 7.15 2.96
CA LEU A 263 -19.02 5.85 3.39
C LEU A 263 -19.84 5.92 4.69
N LYS A 264 -19.41 6.71 5.68
CA LYS A 264 -20.13 6.90 6.95
C LYS A 264 -21.51 7.56 6.80
N GLN A 265 -21.84 8.14 5.65
CA GLN A 265 -23.16 8.71 5.39
C GLN A 265 -24.19 7.63 5.03
N SER A 266 -23.74 6.43 4.65
CA SER A 266 -24.63 5.32 4.32
C SER A 266 -25.19 4.66 5.59
N GLU A 267 -26.51 4.50 5.65
CA GLU A 267 -27.19 3.74 6.71
C GLU A 267 -26.91 2.21 6.62
N LEU A 268 -26.36 1.76 5.49
CA LEU A 268 -25.99 0.36 5.26
C LEU A 268 -24.61 0.00 5.81
N PHE A 269 -23.86 0.98 6.34
CA PHE A 269 -22.49 0.77 6.80
C PHE A 269 -22.36 0.90 8.32
N GLU A 270 -21.63 -0.04 8.92
CA GLU A 270 -21.20 0.05 10.31
C GLU A 270 -19.70 -0.26 10.44
N LEU A 271 -18.95 0.62 11.12
CA LEU A 271 -17.56 0.39 11.48
C LEU A 271 -17.45 0.13 12.99
N ARG A 272 -16.95 -1.05 13.36
CA ARG A 272 -16.65 -1.43 14.75
C ARG A 272 -15.14 -1.51 14.95
N VAL A 273 -14.64 -0.65 15.83
CA VAL A 273 -13.23 -0.60 16.23
C VAL A 273 -12.97 -1.47 17.44
N ASN A 274 -11.69 -1.71 17.78
CA ASN A 274 -11.27 -2.60 18.87
C ASN A 274 -11.98 -3.97 18.80
N SER A 275 -12.16 -4.48 17.57
CA SER A 275 -12.86 -5.71 17.24
C SER A 275 -11.88 -6.68 16.59
N ASN A 276 -11.29 -7.56 17.39
CA ASN A 276 -10.24 -8.47 16.93
C ASN A 276 -10.83 -9.81 16.48
N VAL A 277 -10.90 -10.03 15.17
CA VAL A 277 -11.39 -11.29 14.59
C VAL A 277 -10.45 -12.44 14.93
N LEU A 278 -11.02 -13.51 15.48
CA LEU A 278 -10.29 -14.72 15.89
C LEU A 278 -10.35 -15.83 14.83
N ARG A 279 -11.49 -15.94 14.13
CA ARG A 279 -11.72 -16.94 13.09
C ARG A 279 -12.83 -16.51 12.14
N VAL A 280 -12.72 -16.96 10.90
CA VAL A 280 -13.83 -17.07 9.96
C VAL A 280 -14.61 -18.34 10.30
N ASN A 281 -15.92 -18.21 10.44
CA ASN A 281 -16.79 -19.34 10.72
C ASN A 281 -17.18 -20.01 9.41
N LEU A 282 -17.13 -21.34 9.38
CA LEU A 282 -17.55 -22.14 8.23
C LEU A 282 -18.84 -22.87 8.56
N ASP A 283 -19.58 -23.27 7.53
CA ASP A 283 -20.67 -24.22 7.65
C ASP A 283 -20.17 -25.62 8.01
N SER A 284 -21.12 -26.54 8.25
CA SER A 284 -20.81 -27.87 8.78
C SER A 284 -19.96 -28.74 7.84
N ASP A 285 -19.97 -28.48 6.53
CA ASP A 285 -19.13 -29.20 5.57
C ASP A 285 -17.83 -28.46 5.22
N GLY A 286 -17.62 -27.26 5.80
CA GLY A 286 -16.39 -26.49 5.68
C GLY A 286 -16.22 -25.76 4.35
N LYS A 287 -17.26 -25.67 3.51
CA LYS A 287 -17.15 -25.11 2.16
C LYS A 287 -17.60 -23.67 2.05
N ARG A 288 -18.43 -23.18 2.98
CA ARG A 288 -18.95 -21.82 2.94
C ARG A 288 -18.63 -21.06 4.23
N ALA A 289 -18.10 -19.85 4.09
CA ALA A 289 -18.01 -18.92 5.20
C ALA A 289 -19.41 -18.44 5.62
N THR A 290 -19.71 -18.47 6.92
CA THR A 290 -21.02 -18.11 7.51
C THR A 290 -20.95 -16.86 8.38
N GLY A 291 -19.78 -16.24 8.48
CA GLY A 291 -19.53 -15.05 9.28
C GLY A 291 -18.17 -15.11 9.97
N VAL A 292 -18.03 -14.36 11.04
CA VAL A 292 -16.79 -14.31 11.83
C VAL A 292 -17.07 -14.34 13.33
N THR A 293 -16.11 -14.87 14.08
CA THR A 293 -16.07 -14.74 15.54
C THR A 293 -14.94 -13.79 15.92
N TYR A 294 -15.24 -12.80 16.76
CA TYR A 294 -14.29 -11.78 17.19
C TYR A 294 -14.40 -11.48 18.68
N VAL A 295 -13.38 -10.84 19.23
CA VAL A 295 -13.39 -10.29 20.59
C VAL A 295 -13.58 -8.78 20.50
N ASP A 296 -14.58 -8.27 21.22
CA ASP A 296 -14.86 -6.84 21.27
C ASP A 296 -14.00 -6.09 22.32
N ALA A 297 -14.19 -4.78 22.41
CA ALA A 297 -13.47 -3.91 23.33
C ALA A 297 -13.68 -4.26 24.82
N GLN A 298 -14.74 -5.00 25.15
CA GLN A 298 -15.05 -5.45 26.51
C GLN A 298 -14.50 -6.86 26.79
N GLY A 299 -13.78 -7.46 25.83
CA GLY A 299 -13.23 -8.81 25.97
C GLY A 299 -14.28 -9.90 25.76
N ARG A 300 -15.45 -9.59 25.18
CA ARG A 300 -16.52 -10.56 24.94
C ARG A 300 -16.35 -11.20 23.57
N GLU A 301 -16.60 -12.50 23.50
CA GLU A 301 -16.67 -13.22 22.22
C GLU A 301 -18.02 -12.96 21.54
N ILE A 302 -17.97 -12.47 20.31
CA ILE A 302 -19.12 -12.10 19.50
C ILE A 302 -19.10 -12.89 18.19
N VAL A 303 -20.25 -13.39 17.77
CA VAL A 303 -20.46 -13.97 16.43
C VAL A 303 -21.21 -12.95 15.58
N GLN A 304 -20.63 -12.58 14.44
CA GLN A 304 -21.28 -11.79 13.40
C GLN A 304 -21.54 -12.70 12.19
N PRO A 305 -22.77 -13.22 12.01
CA PRO A 305 -23.12 -13.96 10.81
C PRO A 305 -23.08 -13.03 9.58
N ALA A 306 -22.62 -13.55 8.45
CA ALA A 306 -22.58 -12.84 7.17
C ALA A 306 -22.63 -13.78 5.97
N ASP A 307 -23.19 -13.33 4.85
CA ASP A 307 -23.19 -14.08 3.59
C ASP A 307 -21.85 -14.03 2.87
N LEU A 308 -21.14 -12.90 3.01
CA LEU A 308 -19.81 -12.67 2.46
C LEU A 308 -18.83 -12.29 3.57
N VAL A 309 -17.66 -12.91 3.59
CA VAL A 309 -16.55 -12.57 4.49
C VAL A 309 -15.36 -12.11 3.67
N ILE A 310 -14.92 -10.87 3.89
CA ILE A 310 -13.77 -10.27 3.22
C ILE A 310 -12.62 -10.16 4.20
N VAL A 311 -11.50 -10.80 3.90
CA VAL A 311 -10.30 -10.76 4.73
C VAL A 311 -9.29 -9.75 4.17
N SER A 312 -9.27 -8.54 4.73
CA SER A 312 -8.43 -7.41 4.31
C SER A 312 -7.51 -6.92 5.43
N ALA A 313 -6.91 -7.85 6.17
CA ALA A 313 -6.16 -7.61 7.41
C ALA A 313 -4.65 -7.43 7.22
N PHE A 314 -4.15 -7.29 5.98
CA PHE A 314 -2.74 -7.37 5.56
C PHE A 314 -2.22 -8.81 5.44
N GLN A 315 -1.30 -9.07 4.48
CA GLN A 315 -0.90 -10.42 4.06
C GLN A 315 -0.56 -11.38 5.20
N PHE A 316 0.17 -10.93 6.23
CA PHE A 316 0.51 -11.78 7.38
C PHE A 316 -0.70 -12.19 8.20
N HIS A 317 -1.60 -11.25 8.47
CA HIS A 317 -2.81 -11.52 9.27
C HIS A 317 -3.87 -12.22 8.44
N ASN A 318 -3.91 -12.02 7.12
CA ASN A 318 -4.72 -12.81 6.20
C ASN A 318 -4.32 -14.30 6.28
N VAL A 319 -3.02 -14.60 6.09
CA VAL A 319 -2.50 -15.96 6.19
C VAL A 319 -2.76 -16.54 7.57
N HIS A 320 -2.44 -15.80 8.64
CA HIS A 320 -2.67 -16.27 10.00
C HIS A 320 -4.15 -16.59 10.27
N LEU A 321 -5.06 -15.69 9.88
CA LEU A 321 -6.50 -15.89 10.08
C LEU A 321 -7.02 -17.06 9.26
N MET A 322 -6.58 -17.22 8.01
CA MET A 322 -6.96 -18.37 7.18
C MET A 322 -6.51 -19.70 7.82
N LEU A 323 -5.28 -19.77 8.30
CA LEU A 323 -4.75 -20.94 9.00
C LEU A 323 -5.53 -21.26 10.28
N LEU A 324 -5.83 -20.26 11.11
CA LEU A 324 -6.66 -20.45 12.32
C LEU A 324 -8.10 -20.87 12.01
N SER A 325 -8.59 -20.48 10.84
CA SER A 325 -9.96 -20.78 10.39
C SER A 325 -10.07 -22.09 9.61
N GLY A 326 -8.96 -22.80 9.38
CA GLY A 326 -8.94 -24.03 8.58
C GLY A 326 -9.25 -23.80 7.08
N ILE A 327 -9.00 -22.61 6.56
CA ILE A 327 -9.30 -22.25 5.16
C ILE A 327 -8.05 -22.44 4.30
N GLY A 328 -8.16 -23.35 3.33
CA GLY A 328 -7.09 -23.66 2.37
C GLY A 328 -5.98 -24.53 2.95
N THR A 329 -5.12 -25.05 2.08
CA THR A 329 -4.01 -25.93 2.48
C THR A 329 -2.80 -25.09 2.91
N PRO A 330 -2.30 -25.23 4.16
CA PRO A 330 -1.09 -24.57 4.62
C PRO A 330 0.11 -24.93 3.74
N TYR A 331 0.96 -23.95 3.44
CA TYR A 331 2.17 -24.19 2.68
C TYR A 331 3.21 -24.98 3.48
N ASP A 332 3.69 -26.09 2.92
CA ASP A 332 4.82 -26.86 3.43
C ASP A 332 6.08 -26.56 2.59
N PRO A 333 7.11 -25.89 3.15
CA PRO A 333 8.33 -25.57 2.43
C PRO A 333 9.21 -26.79 2.11
N ARG A 334 8.97 -27.97 2.72
CA ARG A 334 9.73 -29.21 2.43
C ARG A 334 9.20 -29.93 1.20
N THR A 335 7.88 -29.95 1.01
CA THR A 335 7.24 -30.64 -0.12
C THR A 335 6.86 -29.69 -1.25
N GLY A 336 6.72 -28.39 -0.95
CA GLY A 336 6.22 -27.38 -1.88
C GLY A 336 4.69 -27.36 -2.01
N GLU A 337 3.99 -28.24 -1.28
CA GLU A 337 2.52 -28.38 -1.29
C GLU A 337 1.83 -27.27 -0.49
N GLY A 338 0.56 -27.01 -0.82
CA GLY A 338 -0.23 -25.95 -0.21
C GLY A 338 0.05 -24.55 -0.77
N VAL A 339 -0.87 -23.63 -0.51
CA VAL A 339 -0.84 -22.26 -1.06
C VAL A 339 -0.96 -21.19 0.02
N VAL A 340 -1.54 -21.52 1.18
CA VAL A 340 -1.75 -20.54 2.25
C VAL A 340 -0.41 -20.26 2.94
N GLY A 341 0.10 -19.05 2.75
CA GLY A 341 1.42 -18.61 3.26
C GLY A 341 2.58 -18.86 2.29
N LYS A 342 2.32 -19.36 1.08
CA LYS A 342 3.32 -19.47 0.00
C LYS A 342 3.56 -18.09 -0.64
N ASN A 343 4.71 -17.92 -1.31
CA ASN A 343 5.03 -16.76 -2.14
C ASN A 343 4.98 -15.41 -1.40
N PHE A 344 5.45 -15.36 -0.15
CA PHE A 344 5.67 -14.07 0.51
C PHE A 344 6.62 -13.22 -0.33
N ALA A 345 6.16 -12.04 -0.74
CA ALA A 345 6.93 -11.07 -1.49
C ALA A 345 7.06 -9.77 -0.68
N TYR A 346 8.24 -9.18 -0.77
CA TYR A 346 8.55 -7.90 -0.15
C TYR A 346 9.47 -7.08 -1.06
N GLN A 347 9.27 -5.76 -1.07
CA GLN A 347 10.11 -4.84 -1.83
C GLN A 347 11.45 -4.68 -1.12
N ASN A 348 12.52 -5.18 -1.73
CA ASN A 348 13.87 -4.90 -1.25
C ASN A 348 14.35 -3.58 -1.87
N MET A 349 14.99 -2.72 -1.07
CA MET A 349 15.52 -1.44 -1.54
C MET A 349 17.02 -1.39 -1.36
N ALA A 350 17.73 -1.05 -2.44
CA ALA A 350 19.10 -0.57 -2.35
C ALA A 350 19.08 0.95 -2.17
N THR A 351 19.97 1.49 -1.33
CA THR A 351 20.11 2.94 -1.14
C THR A 351 21.52 3.38 -1.50
N ILE A 352 21.62 4.36 -2.38
CA ILE A 352 22.86 5.06 -2.71
C ILE A 352 22.81 6.43 -2.02
N LYS A 353 23.92 6.83 -1.39
CA LYS A 353 24.05 8.16 -0.79
C LYS A 353 25.01 9.00 -1.63
N ALA A 354 24.56 10.17 -2.07
CA ALA A 354 25.41 11.19 -2.65
C ALA A 354 25.78 12.21 -1.57
N PHE A 355 27.07 12.55 -1.50
CA PHE A 355 27.57 13.61 -0.64
C PHE A 355 27.95 14.79 -1.53
N PHE A 356 27.54 15.98 -1.13
CA PHE A 356 27.83 17.21 -1.85
C PHE A 356 28.80 18.08 -1.03
N ASP A 357 29.50 18.97 -1.72
CA ASP A 357 30.35 19.96 -1.08
C ASP A 357 29.55 20.90 -0.18
N ARG A 358 30.23 21.56 0.77
CA ARG A 358 29.61 22.34 1.85
C ARG A 358 28.80 23.54 1.36
N ASP A 359 29.05 24.00 0.14
CA ASP A 359 28.38 25.09 -0.55
C ASP A 359 27.13 24.65 -1.32
N VAL A 360 26.88 23.33 -1.43
CA VAL A 360 25.64 22.80 -2.01
C VAL A 360 24.54 22.76 -0.95
N HIS A 361 23.70 23.80 -0.97
CA HIS A 361 22.58 23.93 -0.05
C HIS A 361 21.36 23.10 -0.49
N THR A 362 21.33 21.84 -0.08
CA THR A 362 20.10 21.04 -0.14
C THR A 362 19.23 21.40 1.07
N ASN A 363 17.92 21.68 0.89
CA ASN A 363 16.97 21.83 2.00
C ASN A 363 16.19 20.52 2.17
N PRO A 364 16.67 19.58 2.99
CA PRO A 364 16.08 18.26 3.08
C PRO A 364 14.81 18.23 3.95
N PHE A 365 14.46 19.32 4.65
CA PHE A 365 13.29 19.37 5.54
C PHE A 365 11.98 19.50 4.77
N ILE A 366 11.98 20.31 3.71
CA ILE A 366 10.84 20.46 2.80
C ILE A 366 10.66 19.16 2.03
N GLY A 367 9.44 18.63 1.94
CA GLY A 367 9.25 17.37 1.25
C GLY A 367 7.81 16.87 1.21
N THR A 368 7.57 15.88 0.38
CA THR A 368 6.27 15.22 0.24
C THR A 368 6.51 13.75 -0.06
N GLY A 369 5.73 12.86 0.56
CA GLY A 369 6.04 11.43 0.59
C GLY A 369 6.01 10.77 -0.78
N GLY A 370 5.07 11.15 -1.66
CA GLY A 370 4.98 10.61 -3.02
C GLY A 370 5.79 11.37 -4.07
N GLY A 371 6.31 12.56 -3.76
CA GLY A 371 6.94 13.44 -4.75
C GLY A 371 8.43 13.18 -4.93
N GLY A 372 8.88 13.24 -6.18
CA GLY A 372 10.25 12.96 -6.56
C GLY A 372 10.35 12.69 -8.06
N VAL A 373 11.53 12.25 -8.46
CA VAL A 373 11.82 11.89 -9.85
C VAL A 373 12.28 10.45 -9.90
N ALA A 374 11.66 9.67 -10.79
CA ALA A 374 11.97 8.27 -11.03
C ALA A 374 12.48 8.06 -12.45
N VAL A 375 13.15 6.93 -12.66
CA VAL A 375 13.64 6.44 -13.94
C VAL A 375 13.27 4.96 -14.04
N ASP A 376 12.71 4.58 -15.19
CA ASP A 376 12.17 3.24 -15.46
C ASP A 376 12.96 2.45 -16.49
N ASP A 377 14.07 2.99 -17.01
CA ASP A 377 14.92 2.34 -18.01
C ASP A 377 15.42 0.94 -17.57
N PHE A 378 15.50 0.67 -16.26
CA PHE A 378 15.85 -0.64 -15.68
C PHE A 378 14.70 -1.32 -14.92
N ASN A 379 13.47 -0.87 -15.15
CA ASN A 379 12.27 -1.40 -14.52
C ASN A 379 11.53 -2.39 -15.44
N ALA A 380 10.79 -3.33 -14.83
CA ALA A 380 9.96 -4.31 -15.52
C ALA A 380 10.68 -4.95 -16.72
N ASP A 381 10.13 -4.79 -17.93
CA ASP A 381 10.63 -5.39 -19.17
C ASP A 381 11.32 -4.38 -20.12
N ASN A 382 11.71 -3.21 -19.60
CA ASN A 382 12.23 -2.08 -20.39
C ASN A 382 13.67 -2.27 -20.90
N PHE A 383 14.28 -3.43 -20.65
CA PHE A 383 15.62 -3.80 -21.11
C PHE A 383 15.69 -5.30 -21.45
N ASP A 384 16.81 -5.79 -21.96
CA ASP A 384 16.99 -7.20 -22.28
C ASP A 384 17.49 -8.00 -21.06
N HIS A 385 16.69 -8.95 -20.61
CA HIS A 385 16.98 -9.81 -19.48
C HIS A 385 17.84 -11.03 -19.85
N GLY A 386 17.86 -11.41 -21.13
CA GLY A 386 18.52 -12.63 -21.60
C GLY A 386 19.99 -12.76 -21.14
N PRO A 387 20.84 -11.75 -21.40
CA PRO A 387 22.24 -11.76 -20.97
C PRO A 387 22.44 -11.66 -19.44
N LEU A 388 21.42 -11.21 -18.71
CA LEU A 388 21.50 -10.89 -17.28
C LEU A 388 20.99 -12.02 -16.38
N GLY A 389 20.14 -12.90 -16.91
CA GLY A 389 19.70 -14.13 -16.24
C GLY A 389 18.76 -13.88 -15.04
N PHE A 390 17.98 -12.80 -15.05
CA PHE A 390 16.95 -12.53 -14.03
C PHE A 390 15.65 -12.00 -14.64
N VAL A 391 14.55 -12.15 -13.90
CA VAL A 391 13.21 -11.68 -14.27
C VAL A 391 12.91 -10.36 -13.54
N GLY A 392 12.25 -9.43 -14.22
CA GLY A 392 11.81 -8.14 -13.72
C GLY A 392 12.92 -7.10 -13.74
N GLY A 393 12.78 -6.08 -12.91
CA GLY A 393 13.74 -4.99 -12.81
C GLY A 393 13.47 -4.17 -11.56
N SER A 394 14.06 -2.99 -11.50
CA SER A 394 13.72 -2.02 -10.46
C SER A 394 13.69 -0.62 -11.07
N PRO A 395 12.65 0.18 -10.76
CA PRO A 395 12.81 1.60 -10.91
C PRO A 395 13.85 2.09 -9.91
N PHE A 396 14.47 3.23 -10.19
CA PHE A 396 15.26 3.95 -9.21
C PHE A 396 14.85 5.41 -9.22
N TRP A 397 14.87 6.03 -8.05
CA TRP A 397 14.29 7.34 -7.87
C TRP A 397 14.98 8.12 -6.77
N VAL A 398 14.85 9.44 -6.84
CA VAL A 398 15.12 10.35 -5.73
C VAL A 398 13.79 10.91 -5.27
N ASN A 399 13.43 10.54 -4.04
CA ASN A 399 12.24 11.01 -3.33
C ASN A 399 12.69 11.73 -2.05
N GLN A 400 12.17 12.93 -1.84
CA GLN A 400 12.42 13.69 -0.62
C GLN A 400 11.13 13.80 0.18
N ALA A 401 10.88 12.77 0.99
CA ALA A 401 9.74 12.76 1.92
C ALA A 401 9.88 13.78 3.07
N GLY A 402 11.04 14.43 3.22
CA GLY A 402 11.36 15.40 4.27
C GLY A 402 12.17 14.77 5.41
N SER A 403 13.25 15.42 5.83
CA SER A 403 14.08 15.03 6.97
C SER A 403 13.43 15.44 8.28
N LYS A 404 13.50 14.56 9.28
CA LYS A 404 12.92 14.79 10.60
C LYS A 404 13.98 15.24 11.59
N PRO A 405 13.65 16.06 12.60
CA PRO A 405 14.65 16.64 13.50
C PRO A 405 15.55 15.64 14.23
N ILE A 406 15.05 14.46 14.61
CA ILE A 406 15.80 13.45 15.36
C ILE A 406 16.57 12.53 14.40
N ARG A 407 15.89 11.89 13.45
CA ARG A 407 16.52 10.90 12.53
C ARG A 407 17.29 11.52 11.37
N GLY A 408 17.00 12.76 10.99
CA GLY A 408 17.55 13.41 9.79
C GLY A 408 18.98 13.95 9.94
N LEU A 409 19.53 13.96 11.17
CA LEU A 409 20.88 14.43 11.45
C LEU A 409 21.87 13.26 11.32
N THR A 410 22.17 12.84 10.10
CA THR A 410 23.24 11.86 9.85
C THR A 410 24.58 12.58 9.73
N LEU A 411 25.48 12.36 10.69
CA LEU A 411 26.89 12.73 10.56
C LEU A 411 27.66 11.58 9.88
N PRO A 412 28.70 11.86 9.08
CA PRO A 412 29.63 10.84 8.63
C PRO A 412 30.19 10.05 9.82
N PRO A 413 30.50 8.74 9.67
CA PRO A 413 31.36 8.07 10.64
C PRO A 413 32.64 8.88 10.81
N GLY A 414 32.93 9.27 12.05
CA GLY A 414 34.14 10.01 12.41
C GLY A 414 35.40 9.17 12.29
#